data_AF-D8FVW7-F1
#
_entry.id   AF-D8FVW7-F1
#
_cell.length_a   1.000
_cell.length_b   1.000
_cell.length_c   1.000
_cell.angle_alpha   90.00
_cell.angle_beta   90.00
_cell.angle_gamma   90.00
#
_symmetry.space_group_name_H-M   'P 1'
#
loop_
_entity.id
_entity.type
_entity.pdbx_description
1 polymer ?
#
loop_
_entity_poly.entity_id
_entity_poly.type
_entity_poly.pdbx_seq_one_letter_code
_entity_poly.pdbx_strand_id
1 'polypeptide(L)'
;MPKSDSYDEFLIESLKDSEHAASFIEAILEEKDPEPALLSNAVRKVVEARMRMNNLSDSAKLKHENLDKMLTASGCAEIYSFVELLDALGFRLAVTIKEDEFTMGID
;
A
#
# COMPACT_ATOMS: atom_id res chain seq x y z
N MET A 1 28.12 6.50 -5.87
CA MET A 1 27.01 7.37 -5.39
C MET A 1 25.89 6.46 -4.93
N PRO A 2 25.44 6.49 -3.67
CA PRO A 2 24.21 5.83 -3.29
C PRO A 2 23.07 6.76 -3.72
N LYS A 3 22.58 6.60 -4.95
CA LYS A 3 21.37 7.29 -5.43
C LYS A 3 20.10 6.61 -4.92
N SER A 4 20.19 5.31 -4.60
CA SER A 4 19.08 4.50 -4.09
C SER A 4 18.61 5.01 -2.74
N ASP A 5 19.53 5.20 -1.80
CA ASP A 5 19.19 5.51 -0.41
C ASP A 5 18.54 6.89 -0.30
N SER A 6 18.99 7.87 -1.10
CA SER A 6 18.36 9.19 -1.16
C SER A 6 16.97 9.16 -1.80
N TYR A 7 16.74 8.28 -2.78
CA TYR A 7 15.46 8.16 -3.46
C TYR A 7 14.43 7.46 -2.58
N ASP A 8 14.83 6.36 -1.94
CA ASP A 8 13.96 5.62 -1.03
C ASP A 8 13.54 6.48 0.16
N GLU A 9 14.48 7.24 0.73
CA GLU A 9 14.20 8.19 1.80
C GLU A 9 13.21 9.26 1.36
N PHE A 10 13.44 9.88 0.19
CA PHE A 10 12.51 10.87 -0.38
C PHE A 10 11.12 10.29 -0.60
N LEU A 11 11.03 9.07 -1.15
CA LEU A 11 9.77 8.40 -1.39
C LEU A 11 9.04 8.13 -0.07
N ILE A 12 9.70 7.56 0.93
CA ILE A 12 9.08 7.28 2.24
C ILE A 12 8.58 8.57 2.91
N GLU A 13 9.35 9.66 2.84
CA GLU A 13 8.91 10.95 3.35
C GLU A 13 7.66 11.47 2.61
N SER A 14 7.60 11.30 1.28
CA SER A 14 6.43 11.69 0.49
C SER A 14 5.18 10.83 0.77
N LEU A 15 5.36 9.57 1.20
CA LEU A 15 4.27 8.63 1.53
C LEU A 15 3.67 8.86 2.92
N LYS A 16 4.16 9.84 3.68
CA LYS A 16 3.49 10.29 4.92
C LYS A 16 2.15 10.95 4.63
N ASP A 17 2.01 11.58 3.46
CA ASP A 17 0.74 12.08 2.96
C ASP A 17 -0.17 10.90 2.57
N SER A 18 -1.38 10.88 3.13
CA SER A 18 -2.29 9.74 2.99
C SER A 18 -2.85 9.60 1.57
N GLU A 19 -3.11 10.71 0.89
CA GLU A 19 -3.60 10.69 -0.48
C GLU A 19 -2.53 10.19 -1.44
N HIS A 20 -1.29 10.64 -1.22
CA HIS A 20 -0.14 10.17 -1.99
C HIS A 20 0.13 8.68 -1.76
N ALA A 21 0.06 8.20 -0.51
CA ALA A 21 0.20 6.78 -0.20
C ALA A 21 -0.89 5.92 -0.86
N ALA A 22 -2.13 6.39 -0.84
CA ALA A 22 -3.26 5.71 -1.48
C ALA A 22 -3.06 5.61 -3.01
N SER A 23 -2.77 6.76 -3.64
CA SER A 23 -2.49 6.86 -5.08
C SER A 23 -1.29 6.01 -5.49
N PHE A 24 -0.25 5.95 -4.65
CA PHE A 24 0.93 5.14 -4.90
C PHE A 24 0.61 3.63 -4.93
N ILE A 25 -0.17 3.13 -3.97
CA ILE A 25 -0.58 1.71 -3.97
C ILE A 25 -1.50 1.42 -5.16
N GLU A 26 -2.46 2.31 -5.46
CA GLU A 26 -3.35 2.16 -6.61
C GLU A 26 -2.56 2.05 -7.92
N ALA A 27 -1.60 2.95 -8.15
CA ALA A 27 -0.75 2.92 -9.35
C ALA A 27 0.03 1.61 -9.48
N ILE A 28 0.47 1.01 -8.37
CA ILE A 28 1.17 -0.28 -8.37
C ILE A 28 0.23 -1.43 -8.73
N LEU A 29 -1.04 -1.35 -8.35
CA LEU A 29 -2.06 -2.35 -8.70
C LEU A 29 -2.52 -2.20 -10.16
N GLU A 30 -2.41 -1.01 -10.76
CA GLU A 30 -2.72 -0.77 -12.18
C GLU A 30 -1.57 -1.16 -13.13
N GLU A 31 -0.38 -1.48 -12.62
CA GLU A 31 0.77 -1.87 -13.43
C GLU A 31 0.50 -3.16 -14.21
N LYS A 32 0.94 -3.19 -15.48
CA LYS A 32 0.80 -4.38 -16.32
C LYS A 32 2.03 -5.25 -16.18
N ASP A 33 1.82 -6.55 -16.03
CA ASP A 33 2.89 -7.54 -15.82
C ASP A 33 3.84 -7.14 -14.66
N PRO A 34 3.31 -6.80 -13.47
CA PRO A 34 4.12 -6.28 -12.37
C PRO A 34 5.14 -7.32 -11.88
N GLU A 35 6.31 -6.85 -11.46
CA GLU A 35 7.27 -7.73 -10.80
C GLU A 35 6.66 -8.34 -9.51
N PRO A 36 6.96 -9.61 -9.18
CA PRO A 36 6.34 -10.30 -8.04
C PRO A 36 6.49 -9.58 -6.69
N ALA A 37 7.57 -8.81 -6.51
CA ALA A 37 7.85 -8.09 -5.27
C ALA A 37 7.26 -6.66 -5.25
N LEU A 38 6.77 -6.13 -6.37
CA LEU A 38 6.43 -4.72 -6.53
C LEU A 38 5.41 -4.24 -5.50
N LEU A 39 4.26 -4.91 -5.39
CA LEU A 39 3.23 -4.58 -4.41
C LEU A 39 3.71 -4.74 -2.97
N SER A 40 4.37 -5.86 -2.63
CA SER A 40 4.86 -6.07 -1.26
C SER A 40 5.84 -4.98 -0.82
N ASN A 41 6.73 -4.55 -1.72
CA ASN A 41 7.66 -3.45 -1.45
C ASN A 41 6.96 -2.11 -1.31
N ALA A 42 5.93 -1.85 -2.14
CA ALA A 42 5.13 -0.63 -2.03
C ALA A 42 4.41 -0.54 -0.68
N VAL A 43 3.78 -1.64 -0.25
CA VAL A 43 3.09 -1.74 1.05
C VAL A 43 4.09 -1.53 2.20
N ARG A 44 5.28 -2.13 2.15
CA ARG A 44 6.34 -1.93 3.16
C ARG A 44 6.73 -0.45 3.29
N LYS A 45 6.92 0.27 2.18
CA LYS A 45 7.29 1.69 2.19
C LYS A 45 6.19 2.56 2.82
N VAL A 46 4.92 2.27 2.51
CA VAL A 46 3.78 2.97 3.14
C VAL A 46 3.73 2.67 4.65
N VAL A 47 3.91 1.41 5.05
CA VAL A 47 3.97 1.03 6.47
C VAL A 47 5.12 1.71 7.19
N GLU A 48 6.29 1.80 6.57
CA GLU A 48 7.44 2.52 7.12
C GLU A 48 7.13 4.01 7.31
N ALA A 49 6.51 4.66 6.32
CA ALA A 49 6.06 6.05 6.43
C ALA A 49 5.12 6.24 7.63
N ARG A 50 4.16 5.33 7.84
CA ARG A 50 3.26 5.31 9.00
C ARG A 50 4.01 5.10 10.33
N MET A 51 4.96 4.18 10.37
CA MET A 51 5.79 3.96 11.56
C MET A 51 6.57 5.23 11.95
N ARG A 52 7.17 5.93 10.98
CA ARG A 52 7.88 7.21 11.21
C ARG A 52 6.97 8.33 11.71
N MET A 53 5.68 8.26 11.41
CA MET A 53 4.67 9.19 11.92
C MET A 53 4.16 8.81 13.34
N ASN A 54 4.60 7.69 13.92
CA ASN A 54 4.05 7.11 15.14
C ASN A 54 2.52 6.89 15.07
N ASN A 55 1.96 6.66 13.88
CA ASN A 55 0.52 6.54 13.67
C ASN A 55 0.07 5.09 13.33
N LEU A 56 0.91 4.11 13.64
CA LEU A 56 0.63 2.69 13.41
C LEU A 56 0.48 1.95 14.74
N SER A 57 -0.73 1.44 15.01
CA SER A 57 -1.00 0.63 16.20
C SER A 57 -0.25 -0.70 16.17
N ASP A 58 -0.01 -1.30 17.33
CA ASP A 58 0.67 -2.60 17.41
C ASP A 58 -0.14 -3.72 16.74
N SER A 59 -1.46 -3.64 16.77
CA SER A 59 -2.33 -4.55 15.99
C SER A 59 -2.11 -4.41 14.49
N ALA A 60 -1.95 -3.18 13.98
CA ALA A 60 -1.67 -2.94 12.57
C ALA A 60 -0.27 -3.45 12.17
N LYS A 61 0.75 -3.26 13.02
CA LYS A 61 2.10 -3.83 12.80
C LYS A 61 2.06 -5.36 12.68
N LEU A 62 1.36 -6.04 13.60
CA LEU A 62 1.23 -7.50 13.55
C LEU A 62 0.51 -7.99 12.29
N LYS A 63 -0.57 -7.30 11.89
CA LYS A 63 -1.28 -7.59 10.64
C LYS A 63 -0.36 -7.43 9.43
N HIS A 64 0.43 -6.35 9.40
CA HIS A 64 1.42 -6.14 8.35
C HIS A 64 2.46 -7.26 8.31
N GLU A 65 3.07 -7.63 9.44
CA GLU A 65 4.08 -8.71 9.46
C GLU A 65 3.55 -10.05 8.92
N ASN A 66 2.31 -10.40 9.25
CA ASN A 66 1.67 -11.61 8.74
C ASN A 66 1.39 -11.51 7.24
N LEU A 67 0.82 -10.40 6.79
CA LEU A 67 0.52 -10.15 5.38
C LEU A 67 1.81 -10.12 4.55
N ASP A 68 2.85 -9.45 5.02
CA ASP A 68 4.12 -9.30 4.32
C ASP A 68 4.78 -10.66 4.03
N LYS A 69 4.74 -11.58 4.98
CA LYS A 69 5.21 -12.96 4.80
C LYS A 69 4.39 -13.70 3.72
N MET A 70 3.07 -13.56 3.74
CA MET A 70 2.19 -14.19 2.75
C MET A 70 2.43 -13.63 1.34
N LEU A 71 2.52 -12.31 1.20
CA LEU A 71 2.75 -11.63 -0.08
C LEU A 71 4.14 -11.92 -0.64
N THR A 72 5.16 -11.98 0.21
CA THR A 72 6.52 -12.33 -0.21
C THR A 72 6.59 -13.79 -0.68
N ALA A 73 5.92 -14.71 0.02
CA ALA A 73 5.93 -16.13 -0.35
C ALA A 73 5.16 -16.40 -1.66
N SER A 74 4.05 -15.69 -1.89
CA SER A 74 3.23 -15.83 -3.10
C SER A 74 3.71 -15.00 -4.27
N GLY A 75 4.57 -13.99 -4.05
CA GLY A 75 4.88 -12.99 -5.06
C GLY A 75 3.68 -12.14 -5.45
N CYS A 76 2.74 -11.94 -4.50
CA CYS A 76 1.47 -11.24 -4.69
C CYS A 76 0.55 -11.81 -5.80
N ALA A 77 0.78 -13.06 -6.25
CA ALA A 77 0.12 -13.65 -7.40
C ALA A 77 -1.43 -13.66 -7.28
N GLU A 78 -1.96 -13.96 -6.09
CA GLU A 78 -3.41 -13.97 -5.86
C GLU A 78 -4.03 -12.57 -5.96
N ILE A 79 -3.31 -11.52 -5.55
CA ILE A 79 -3.80 -10.14 -5.66
C ILE A 79 -3.82 -9.71 -7.12
N TYR A 80 -2.73 -9.95 -7.85
CA TYR A 80 -2.66 -9.60 -9.27
C TYR A 80 -3.73 -10.34 -10.09
N SER A 81 -3.91 -11.64 -9.83
CA SER A 81 -4.97 -12.44 -10.47
C SER A 81 -6.37 -11.88 -10.17
N PHE A 82 -6.58 -11.35 -8.97
CA PHE A 82 -7.86 -10.72 -8.60
C PHE A 82 -8.07 -9.39 -9.33
N VAL A 83 -7.02 -8.56 -9.45
CA VAL A 83 -7.08 -7.30 -10.21
C VAL A 83 -7.38 -7.57 -11.69
N GLU A 84 -6.69 -8.54 -12.30
CA GLU A 84 -6.93 -8.96 -13.68
C GLU A 84 -8.37 -9.44 -13.90
N LEU A 85 -8.92 -10.19 -12.93
CA LEU A 85 -10.31 -10.62 -12.98
C LEU A 85 -11.27 -9.43 -12.93
N LEU A 86 -11.03 -8.43 -12.08
CA LEU A 86 -11.87 -7.23 -12.01
C LEU A 86 -11.86 -6.48 -13.34
N ASP A 87 -10.69 -6.29 -13.96
CA ASP A 87 -10.56 -5.64 -15.27
C ASP A 87 -11.32 -6.41 -16.36
N ALA A 88 -11.17 -7.74 -16.40
CA ALA A 88 -11.90 -8.59 -17.34
C ALA A 88 -13.43 -8.52 -17.18
N LEU A 89 -13.91 -8.18 -15.98
CA LEU A 89 -15.33 -7.97 -15.68
C LEU A 89 -15.80 -6.53 -15.93
N GLY A 90 -14.91 -5.62 -16.34
CA GLY A 90 -15.21 -4.19 -16.54
C GLY A 90 -15.23 -3.37 -15.26
N PHE A 91 -14.61 -3.86 -14.20
CA PHE A 91 -14.45 -3.14 -12.93
C PHE A 91 -13.02 -2.62 -12.78
N ARG A 92 -12.87 -1.58 -11.94
CA ARG A 92 -11.56 -1.05 -11.53
C ARG A 92 -11.42 -1.14 -10.02
N LEU A 93 -10.24 -1.53 -9.56
CA LEU A 93 -9.86 -1.45 -8.16
C LEU A 93 -9.32 -0.04 -7.85
N ALA A 94 -9.79 0.57 -6.77
CA ALA A 94 -9.30 1.86 -6.29
C ALA A 94 -8.86 1.74 -4.83
N VAL A 95 -7.85 2.52 -4.45
CA VAL A 95 -7.36 2.66 -3.07
C VAL A 95 -7.57 4.10 -2.65
N THR A 96 -8.50 4.33 -1.73
CA THR A 96 -8.85 5.67 -1.25
C THR A 96 -8.56 5.80 0.25
N ILE A 97 -8.43 7.04 0.72
CA ILE A 97 -8.38 7.28 2.16
C ILE A 97 -9.67 6.77 2.82
N LYS A 98 -9.52 6.16 3.99
CA LYS A 98 -10.67 5.81 4.82
C LYS A 98 -11.20 7.10 5.44
N GLU A 99 -12.42 7.49 5.10
CA GLU A 99 -13.10 8.55 5.82
C GLU A 99 -13.27 8.09 7.27
N ASP A 100 -12.77 8.88 8.23
CA ASP A 100 -13.15 8.68 9.61
C ASP A 100 -14.65 8.98 9.69
N GLU A 101 -15.45 7.98 10.06
CA GLU A 101 -16.84 8.20 10.50
C GLU A 101 -16.79 9.04 11.79
N PHE A 102 -16.50 10.33 11.67
CA PHE A 102 -16.77 11.28 12.73
C PHE A 102 -18.28 11.41 12.76
N THR A 103 -18.89 10.68 13.68
CA THR A 103 -20.29 10.81 14.06
C THR A 103 -20.59 12.30 14.18
N MET A 104 -21.33 12.84 13.20
CA MET A 104 -22.14 14.02 13.44
C MET A 104 -23.21 13.59 14.44
N GLY A 105 -22.82 13.60 15.72
CA GLY A 105 -23.76 13.64 16.83
C GLY A 105 -24.55 14.92 16.66
N ILE A 106 -25.72 14.79 16.05
CA ILE A 106 -26.85 15.64 16.36
C ILE A 106 -27.14 15.41 17.85
N ASP A 107 -26.92 16.42 18.67
CA ASP A 107 -27.82 16.89 19.74
C ASP A 107 -27.31 18.21 20.32
#